data_AF-A0A6I4IJN2-F1
#
_entry.id   AF-A0A6I4IJN2-F1
#
_cell.length_a   1.000
_cell.length_b   1.000
_cell.length_c   1.000
_cell.angle_alpha   90.00
_cell.angle_beta   90.00
_cell.angle_gamma   90.00
#
_symmetry.space_group_name_H-M   'P 1'
#
loop_
_entity.id
_entity.type
_entity.pdbx_description
1 polymer ?
#
loop_
_entity_poly.entity_id
_entity_poly.type
_entity_poly.pdbx_seq_one_letter_code
_entity_poly.pdbx_strand_id
1 'polypeptide(L)'
;MTQTTANMENVKSVKKRNVPATDINFGNVITTVSSKWLANDWLTLKWHDAAQFQTNATSFNNILQSRLQKRATRPQITQSLKTLDKSIDTALSYVKGYIIDKYKKENATSYYAAFGIEHKGNKYMLPQDQNRRIAALHLMIDALTVHDFATKDYGVAYWTPLRDQYIALVNEATTMDGSVAVQVGDKNTLKSDLQKALNAIINALKANYPDTFKQEMRDWGFQKEKY
;
A
#
# COMPACT_ATOMS: atom_id res chain seq x y z
N MET A 1 47.22 17.15 32.62
CA MET A 1 46.99 17.05 31.16
C MET A 1 46.51 15.64 30.88
N THR A 2 45.20 15.44 30.86
CA THR A 2 44.54 14.16 30.63
C THR A 2 44.42 13.94 29.12
N GLN A 3 45.02 12.85 28.62
CA GLN A 3 44.86 12.40 27.24
C GLN A 3 43.46 11.81 27.06
N THR A 4 42.68 12.39 26.14
CA THR A 4 41.41 11.84 25.68
C THR A 4 41.69 10.73 24.68
N THR A 5 41.50 9.47 25.10
CA THR A 5 41.42 8.32 24.21
C THR A 5 40.14 8.42 23.38
N ALA A 6 40.28 8.67 22.09
CA ALA A 6 39.19 8.63 21.14
C ALA A 6 38.69 7.19 20.97
N ASN A 7 37.42 6.94 21.30
CA ASN A 7 36.71 5.72 20.95
C ASN A 7 36.66 5.59 19.43
N MET A 8 37.44 4.66 18.88
CA MET A 8 37.22 4.17 17.52
C MET A 8 35.91 3.39 17.50
N GLU A 9 34.85 4.02 17.01
CA GLU A 9 33.60 3.35 16.67
C GLU A 9 33.91 2.20 15.70
N ASN A 10 33.52 1.00 16.10
CA ASN A 10 33.65 -0.22 15.32
C ASN A 10 32.61 -0.18 14.18
N VAL A 11 32.91 0.53 13.09
CA VAL A 11 32.10 0.54 11.87
C VAL A 11 32.17 -0.86 11.26
N LYS A 12 31.13 -1.67 11.51
CA LYS A 12 30.94 -2.98 10.87
C LYS A 12 31.14 -2.83 9.36
N SER A 13 32.17 -3.47 8.80
CA SER A 13 32.40 -3.45 7.36
C SER A 13 31.25 -4.18 6.67
N VAL A 14 30.39 -3.42 5.98
CA VAL A 14 29.31 -4.02 5.20
C VAL A 14 29.94 -4.62 3.95
N LYS A 15 29.98 -5.96 3.88
CA LYS A 15 30.52 -6.69 2.73
C LYS A 15 29.70 -6.30 1.49
N LYS A 16 30.32 -5.56 0.56
CA LYS A 16 29.67 -5.09 -0.68
C LYS A 16 29.24 -6.29 -1.53
N ARG A 17 27.94 -6.43 -1.78
CA ARG A 17 27.34 -7.52 -2.56
C ARG A 17 27.28 -7.14 -4.04
N ASN A 18 27.48 -8.10 -4.94
CA ASN A 18 27.35 -7.87 -6.39
C ASN A 18 25.89 -7.80 -6.83
N VAL A 19 24.98 -8.42 -6.08
CA VAL A 19 23.54 -8.32 -6.28
C VAL A 19 22.97 -7.42 -5.17
N PRO A 20 22.29 -6.31 -5.50
CA PRO A 20 21.75 -5.39 -4.51
C PRO A 20 20.67 -6.02 -3.63
N ALA A 21 20.60 -5.59 -2.38
CA ALA A 21 19.53 -6.00 -1.46
C ALA A 21 18.26 -5.14 -1.62
N THR A 22 18.43 -3.83 -1.86
CA THR A 22 17.33 -2.87 -1.99
C THR A 22 16.61 -3.03 -3.33
N ASP A 23 15.28 -2.92 -3.33
CA ASP A 23 14.46 -3.18 -4.52
C ASP A 23 14.77 -2.21 -5.67
N ILE A 24 15.08 -0.94 -5.36
CA ILE A 24 15.41 0.07 -6.36
C ILE A 24 16.73 -0.25 -7.07
N ASN A 25 17.80 -0.50 -6.29
CA ASN A 25 19.09 -0.85 -6.88
C ASN A 25 19.00 -2.18 -7.62
N PHE A 26 18.26 -3.16 -7.07
CA PHE A 26 18.02 -4.44 -7.73
C PHE A 26 17.31 -4.26 -9.07
N GLY A 27 16.24 -3.46 -9.12
CA GLY A 27 15.48 -3.12 -10.33
C GLY A 27 16.32 -2.48 -11.42
N ASN A 28 17.27 -1.62 -11.05
CA ASN A 28 18.23 -1.04 -12.00
C ASN A 28 19.18 -2.11 -12.56
N VAL A 29 19.74 -2.96 -11.70
CA VAL A 29 20.70 -3.99 -12.11
C VAL A 29 20.06 -5.02 -13.05
N ILE A 30 18.88 -5.54 -12.71
CA ILE A 30 18.19 -6.51 -13.57
C ILE A 30 17.86 -5.92 -14.95
N THR A 31 17.58 -4.62 -15.04
CA THR A 31 17.30 -3.94 -16.31
C THR A 31 18.55 -3.82 -17.18
N THR A 32 19.68 -3.45 -16.58
CA THR A 32 20.96 -3.38 -17.31
C THR A 32 21.41 -4.77 -17.75
N VAL A 33 21.34 -5.75 -16.85
CA VAL A 33 21.73 -7.13 -17.13
C VAL A 33 20.82 -7.77 -18.18
N SER A 34 19.51 -7.52 -18.16
CA SER A 34 18.59 -8.07 -19.17
C SER A 34 18.94 -7.58 -20.57
N SER A 35 19.19 -6.28 -20.71
CA SER A 35 19.56 -5.69 -22.01
C SER A 35 20.91 -6.21 -22.49
N LYS A 36 21.87 -6.41 -21.58
CA LYS A 36 23.18 -6.96 -21.93
C LYS A 36 23.12 -8.43 -22.31
N TRP A 37 22.35 -9.24 -21.59
CA TRP A 37 22.21 -10.66 -21.92
C TRP A 37 21.53 -10.86 -23.27
N LEU A 38 20.47 -10.10 -23.57
CA LEU A 38 19.81 -10.18 -24.89
C LEU A 38 20.74 -9.81 -26.06
N ALA A 39 21.70 -8.92 -25.82
CA ALA A 39 22.69 -8.54 -26.81
C ALA A 39 23.88 -9.50 -26.92
N ASN A 40 23.95 -10.55 -26.08
CA ASN A 40 25.08 -11.48 -26.01
C ASN A 40 24.57 -12.94 -26.06
N ASP A 41 24.76 -13.58 -27.20
CA ASP A 41 24.30 -14.95 -27.48
C ASP A 41 25.19 -16.05 -26.85
N TRP A 42 26.43 -15.74 -26.48
CA TRP A 42 27.35 -16.71 -25.88
C TRP A 42 26.84 -17.29 -24.55
N LEU A 43 26.06 -16.52 -23.78
CA LEU A 43 25.60 -16.93 -22.46
C LEU A 43 24.29 -17.72 -22.57
N THR A 44 24.37 -19.03 -22.36
CA THR A 44 23.20 -19.90 -22.27
C THR A 44 23.09 -20.52 -20.87
N LEU A 45 21.94 -20.37 -20.22
CA LEU A 45 21.62 -21.11 -19.00
C LEU A 45 20.57 -22.19 -19.32
N LYS A 46 20.81 -23.43 -18.88
CA LYS A 46 19.91 -24.57 -19.21
C LYS A 46 18.47 -24.43 -18.69
N TRP A 47 18.28 -23.62 -17.66
CA TRP A 47 17.00 -23.50 -16.94
C TRP A 47 16.35 -22.13 -17.11
N HIS A 48 16.98 -21.22 -17.85
CA HIS A 48 16.51 -19.84 -18.00
C HIS A 48 17.10 -19.21 -19.25
N ASP A 49 16.29 -18.52 -20.04
CA ASP A 49 16.77 -17.75 -21.18
C ASP A 49 16.70 -16.23 -20.94
N ALA A 50 17.37 -15.47 -21.81
CA ALA A 50 17.47 -14.02 -21.74
C ALA A 50 16.11 -13.31 -21.95
N ALA A 51 15.21 -13.87 -22.76
CA ALA A 51 13.91 -13.29 -23.04
C ALA A 51 13.00 -13.39 -21.80
N GLN A 52 12.91 -14.57 -21.21
CA GLN A 52 12.19 -14.78 -19.95
C GLN A 52 12.77 -13.91 -18.83
N PHE A 53 14.11 -13.73 -18.79
CA PHE A 53 14.74 -12.88 -17.78
C PHE A 53 14.32 -11.42 -17.94
N GLN A 54 14.26 -10.93 -19.19
CA GLN A 54 13.74 -9.59 -19.50
C GLN A 54 12.26 -9.45 -19.12
N THR A 55 11.41 -10.42 -19.43
CA THR A 55 10.00 -10.43 -19.04
C THR A 55 9.84 -10.35 -17.51
N ASN A 56 10.63 -11.13 -16.77
CA ASN A 56 10.62 -11.13 -15.31
C ASN A 56 11.13 -9.79 -14.74
N ALA A 57 12.16 -9.21 -15.34
CA ALA A 57 12.72 -7.92 -14.92
C ALA A 57 11.74 -6.75 -15.14
N THR A 58 11.09 -6.70 -16.30
CA THR A 58 10.04 -5.73 -16.60
C THR A 58 8.87 -5.86 -15.62
N SER A 59 8.41 -7.10 -15.38
CA SER A 59 7.33 -7.37 -14.44
C SER A 59 7.67 -6.92 -13.02
N PHE A 60 8.89 -7.20 -12.55
CA PHE A 60 9.38 -6.76 -11.25
C PHE A 60 9.35 -5.22 -11.12
N ASN A 61 9.85 -4.50 -12.13
CA ASN A 61 9.90 -3.04 -12.11
C ASN A 61 8.51 -2.40 -12.23
N ASN A 62 7.59 -2.99 -13.01
CA ASN A 62 6.20 -2.55 -13.07
C ASN A 62 5.51 -2.68 -11.71
N ILE A 63 5.72 -3.79 -11.01
CA ILE A 63 5.20 -3.98 -9.65
C ILE A 63 5.82 -2.96 -8.69
N LEU A 64 7.13 -2.70 -8.78
CA LEU A 64 7.80 -1.72 -7.94
C LEU A 64 7.22 -0.30 -8.14
N GLN A 65 7.05 0.14 -9.39
CA GLN A 65 6.45 1.44 -9.68
C GLN A 65 5.00 1.55 -9.21
N SER A 66 4.18 0.53 -9.47
CA SER A 66 2.79 0.50 -9.00
C SER A 66 2.71 0.66 -7.47
N ARG A 67 3.61 0.02 -6.72
CA ARG A 67 3.69 0.17 -5.26
C ARG A 67 4.12 1.55 -4.81
N LEU A 68 5.05 2.19 -5.52
CA LEU A 68 5.48 3.57 -5.19
C LEU A 68 4.32 4.56 -5.37
N GLN A 69 3.56 4.43 -6.47
CA GLN A 69 2.37 5.26 -6.72
C GLN A 69 1.29 5.06 -5.65
N LYS A 70 0.95 3.80 -5.33
CA LYS A 70 -0.05 3.49 -4.28
C LYS A 70 0.36 3.97 -2.89
N ARG A 71 1.66 3.92 -2.56
CA ARG A 71 2.16 4.46 -1.28
C ARG A 71 1.95 5.96 -1.15
N ALA A 72 1.98 6.70 -2.26
CA ALA A 72 1.76 8.14 -2.25
C ALA A 72 0.30 8.52 -1.94
N THR A 73 -0.66 7.70 -2.38
CA THR A 73 -2.10 8.00 -2.25
C THR A 73 -2.74 7.49 -0.96
N ARG A 74 -2.19 6.44 -0.33
CA ARG A 74 -2.74 5.87 0.93
C ARG A 74 -2.94 6.88 2.06
N PRO A 75 -2.01 7.83 2.32
CA PRO A 75 -2.22 8.85 3.35
C PRO A 75 -3.40 9.77 3.04
N GLN A 76 -3.63 10.08 1.76
CA GLN A 76 -4.72 10.94 1.33
C GLN A 76 -6.08 10.26 1.58
N ILE A 77 -6.24 8.99 1.19
CA ILE A 77 -7.48 8.22 1.46
C ILE A 77 -7.75 8.13 2.97
N THR A 78 -6.71 7.84 3.76
CA THR A 78 -6.83 7.76 5.23
C THR A 78 -7.27 9.09 5.83
N GLN A 79 -6.72 10.20 5.33
CA GLN A 79 -7.09 11.53 5.79
C GLN A 79 -8.52 11.90 5.37
N SER A 80 -8.93 11.57 4.14
CA SER A 80 -10.30 11.81 3.65
C SER A 80 -11.33 11.04 4.46
N LEU A 81 -11.08 9.76 4.78
CA LEU A 81 -11.95 8.97 5.65
C LEU A 81 -12.07 9.58 7.05
N LYS A 82 -10.95 10.02 7.66
CA LYS A 82 -10.98 10.72 8.96
C LYS A 82 -11.79 12.01 8.91
N THR A 83 -11.73 12.75 7.80
CA THR A 83 -12.53 13.96 7.63
C THR A 83 -14.01 13.62 7.53
N LEU A 84 -14.37 12.59 6.76
CA LEU A 84 -15.76 12.12 6.68
C LEU A 84 -16.29 11.61 8.01
N ASP A 85 -15.49 10.86 8.78
CA ASP A 85 -15.89 10.39 10.10
C ASP A 85 -16.24 11.55 11.04
N LYS A 86 -15.48 12.65 10.99
CA LYS A 86 -15.78 13.87 11.76
C LYS A 86 -17.08 14.54 11.29
N SER A 87 -17.29 14.63 9.98
CA SER A 87 -18.53 15.19 9.42
C SER A 87 -19.74 14.35 9.80
N ILE A 88 -19.63 13.03 9.72
CA ILE A 88 -20.64 12.06 10.18
C ILE A 88 -20.96 12.26 11.66
N ASP A 89 -19.94 12.28 12.52
CA ASP A 89 -20.15 12.39 13.96
C ASP A 89 -20.76 13.75 14.34
N THR A 90 -20.41 14.81 13.62
CA THR A 90 -21.01 16.15 13.77
C THR A 90 -22.48 16.14 13.34
N ALA A 91 -22.78 15.67 12.13
CA ALA A 91 -24.14 15.58 11.60
C ALA A 91 -25.05 14.69 12.45
N LEU A 92 -24.51 13.59 12.99
CA LEU A 92 -25.22 12.68 13.88
C LEU A 92 -25.76 13.38 15.14
N SER A 93 -25.04 14.37 15.66
CA SER A 93 -25.51 15.13 16.83
C SER A 93 -26.82 15.88 16.55
N TYR A 94 -26.96 16.44 15.33
CA TYR A 94 -28.19 17.12 14.89
C TYR A 94 -29.34 16.15 14.65
N VAL A 95 -29.07 14.99 14.03
CA VAL A 95 -30.11 13.95 13.85
C VAL A 95 -30.64 13.47 15.19
N LYS A 96 -29.78 13.27 16.20
CA LYS A 96 -30.24 12.97 17.56
C LYS A 96 -31.10 14.08 18.15
N GLY A 97 -30.78 15.35 17.86
CA GLY A 97 -31.63 16.49 18.17
C GLY A 97 -33.02 16.34 17.57
N TYR A 98 -33.13 16.03 16.27
CA TYR A 98 -34.41 15.81 15.60
C TYR A 98 -35.23 14.69 16.24
N ILE A 99 -34.57 13.58 16.60
CA ILE A 99 -35.22 12.44 17.26
C ILE A 99 -35.74 12.86 18.65
N ILE A 100 -34.94 13.60 19.44
CA ILE A 100 -35.33 14.10 20.75
C ILE A 100 -36.51 15.07 20.64
N ASP A 101 -36.48 15.99 19.67
CA ASP A 101 -37.54 16.98 19.48
C ASP A 101 -38.88 16.32 19.14
N LYS A 102 -38.85 15.32 18.24
CA LYS A 102 -40.04 14.58 17.78
C LYS A 102 -40.59 13.63 18.84
N TYR A 103 -39.73 12.84 19.47
CA TYR A 103 -40.15 11.72 20.32
C TYR A 103 -40.03 11.96 21.84
N LYS A 104 -39.49 13.12 22.23
CA LYS A 104 -39.11 13.46 23.61
C LYS A 104 -37.95 12.62 24.14
N LYS A 105 -37.22 13.18 25.09
CA LYS A 105 -35.90 12.67 25.54
C LYS A 105 -35.99 11.26 26.13
N GLU A 106 -37.06 10.99 26.87
CA GLU A 106 -37.38 9.73 27.50
C GLU A 106 -37.56 8.59 26.49
N ASN A 107 -38.08 8.88 25.29
CA ASN A 107 -38.32 7.86 24.26
C ASN A 107 -37.28 7.89 23.13
N ALA A 108 -36.52 8.97 22.96
CA ALA A 108 -35.59 9.13 21.83
C ALA A 108 -34.63 7.94 21.65
N THR A 109 -34.14 7.38 22.75
CA THR A 109 -33.19 6.26 22.72
C THR A 109 -33.76 4.99 22.10
N SER A 110 -35.07 4.74 22.19
CA SER A 110 -35.70 3.56 21.57
C SER A 110 -35.70 3.63 20.05
N TYR A 111 -35.54 4.82 19.46
CA TYR A 111 -35.50 5.02 18.01
C TYR A 111 -34.08 4.94 17.43
N TYR A 112 -33.05 5.08 18.25
CA TYR A 112 -31.65 5.16 17.78
C TYR A 112 -31.21 3.97 16.93
N ALA A 113 -31.67 2.75 17.25
CA ALA A 113 -31.36 1.56 16.46
C ALA A 113 -31.87 1.66 15.01
N ALA A 114 -33.03 2.28 14.77
CA ALA A 114 -33.59 2.46 13.43
C ALA A 114 -32.69 3.35 12.54
N PHE A 115 -31.96 4.29 13.15
CA PHE A 115 -30.99 5.15 12.46
C PHE A 115 -29.58 4.55 12.40
N GLY A 116 -29.42 3.26 12.75
CA GLY A 116 -28.12 2.59 12.80
C GLY A 116 -27.22 3.03 13.96
N ILE A 117 -27.76 3.78 14.94
CA ILE A 117 -27.00 4.30 16.08
C ILE A 117 -26.93 3.19 17.14
N GLU A 118 -25.71 2.81 17.53
CA GLU A 118 -25.44 1.84 18.57
C GLU A 118 -25.01 2.50 19.88
N HIS A 119 -25.26 1.82 21.00
CA HIS A 119 -24.69 2.20 22.28
C HIS A 119 -23.32 1.53 22.46
N LYS A 120 -22.26 2.33 22.48
CA LYS A 120 -20.88 1.86 22.68
C LYS A 120 -20.24 2.55 23.86
N GLY A 121 -19.91 1.79 24.90
CA GLY A 121 -19.46 2.34 26.18
C GLY A 121 -20.57 3.19 26.80
N ASN A 122 -20.30 4.49 26.99
CA ASN A 122 -21.26 5.45 27.56
C ASN A 122 -21.82 6.43 26.52
N LYS A 123 -21.73 6.11 25.23
CA LYS A 123 -22.12 7.02 24.14
C LYS A 123 -22.93 6.28 23.09
N TYR A 124 -23.96 6.96 22.59
CA TYR A 124 -24.64 6.56 21.37
C TYR A 124 -23.85 7.07 20.17
N MET A 125 -23.51 6.23 19.21
CA MET A 125 -22.73 6.60 18.02
C MET A 125 -23.00 5.67 16.86
N LEU A 126 -22.60 6.06 15.65
CA LEU A 126 -22.52 5.10 14.55
C LEU A 126 -21.32 4.17 14.77
N PRO A 127 -21.39 2.90 14.33
CA PRO A 127 -20.31 1.93 14.48
C PRO A 127 -18.98 2.47 13.97
N GLN A 128 -17.87 2.10 14.60
CA GLN A 128 -16.52 2.54 14.16
C GLN A 128 -15.91 1.66 13.07
N ASP A 129 -16.35 0.40 12.99
CA ASP A 129 -15.96 -0.49 11.89
C ASP A 129 -16.55 0.03 10.58
N GLN A 130 -15.74 0.08 9.52
CA GLN A 130 -16.11 0.71 8.25
C GLN A 130 -17.33 0.04 7.59
N ASN A 131 -17.37 -1.30 7.58
CA ASN A 131 -18.46 -2.05 6.95
C ASN A 131 -19.75 -1.89 7.76
N ARG A 132 -19.65 -1.95 9.09
CA ARG A 132 -20.80 -1.69 9.97
C ARG A 132 -21.27 -0.24 9.88
N ARG A 133 -20.36 0.72 9.71
CA ARG A 133 -20.70 2.14 9.50
C ARG A 133 -21.41 2.34 8.18
N ILE A 134 -20.98 1.69 7.09
CA ILE A 134 -21.70 1.71 5.80
C ILE A 134 -23.13 1.19 5.96
N ALA A 135 -23.32 0.05 6.62
CA ALA A 135 -24.66 -0.48 6.88
C ALA A 135 -25.50 0.50 7.73
N ALA A 136 -24.90 1.12 8.74
CA ALA A 136 -25.57 2.11 9.57
C ALA A 136 -25.93 3.41 8.81
N LEU A 137 -25.11 3.83 7.84
CA LEU A 137 -25.42 4.98 6.98
C LEU A 137 -26.60 4.70 6.03
N HIS A 138 -26.81 3.45 5.60
CA HIS A 138 -28.05 3.08 4.91
C HIS A 138 -29.26 3.24 5.83
N LEU A 139 -29.20 2.65 7.04
CA LEU A 139 -30.27 2.78 8.03
C LEU A 139 -30.57 4.25 8.39
N MET A 140 -29.53 5.09 8.49
CA MET A 140 -29.68 6.53 8.71
C MET A 140 -30.56 7.18 7.64
N ILE A 141 -30.28 6.93 6.35
CA ILE A 141 -31.02 7.55 5.23
C ILE A 141 -32.46 7.03 5.17
N ASP A 142 -32.65 5.72 5.38
CA ASP A 142 -33.98 5.11 5.40
C ASP A 142 -34.82 5.70 6.54
N ALA A 143 -34.25 5.77 7.74
CA ALA A 143 -34.92 6.30 8.93
C ALA A 143 -35.20 7.81 8.81
N LEU A 144 -34.31 8.59 8.19
CA LEU A 144 -34.59 10.01 7.93
C LEU A 144 -35.84 10.19 7.04
N THR A 145 -36.09 9.26 6.12
CA THR A 145 -37.32 9.27 5.31
C THR A 145 -38.52 8.83 6.13
N VAL A 146 -38.43 7.68 6.80
CA VAL A 146 -39.53 7.08 7.59
C VAL A 146 -40.01 7.99 8.73
N HIS A 147 -39.09 8.76 9.32
CA HIS A 147 -39.38 9.63 10.46
C HIS A 147 -39.53 11.11 10.08
N ASP A 148 -39.80 11.43 8.82
CA ASP A 148 -40.09 12.79 8.31
C ASP A 148 -38.96 13.82 8.53
N PHE A 149 -37.71 13.38 8.49
CA PHE A 149 -36.52 14.23 8.60
C PHE A 149 -35.82 14.47 7.26
N ALA A 150 -36.36 13.93 6.16
CA ALA A 150 -35.72 13.96 4.85
C ALA A 150 -35.36 15.38 4.35
N THR A 151 -36.18 16.38 4.67
CA THR A 151 -36.02 17.78 4.23
C THR A 151 -35.31 18.68 5.24
N LYS A 152 -34.87 18.13 6.39
CA LYS A 152 -34.06 18.87 7.37
C LYS A 152 -32.67 19.15 6.82
N ASP A 153 -31.96 20.10 7.43
CA ASP A 153 -30.58 20.45 7.04
C ASP A 153 -29.65 19.23 7.01
N TYR A 154 -29.78 18.34 7.99
CA TYR A 154 -29.09 17.05 8.04
C TYR A 154 -30.02 15.89 7.63
N GLY A 155 -30.83 16.11 6.59
CA GLY A 155 -31.74 15.15 5.98
C GLY A 155 -31.11 14.33 4.87
N VAL A 156 -31.93 13.68 4.05
CA VAL A 156 -31.50 12.70 3.03
C VAL A 156 -30.51 13.32 2.03
N ALA A 157 -30.74 14.57 1.61
CA ALA A 157 -29.87 15.27 0.66
C ALA A 157 -28.45 15.50 1.19
N TYR A 158 -28.28 15.61 2.51
CA TYR A 158 -26.96 15.72 3.16
C TYR A 158 -26.28 14.35 3.27
N TRP A 159 -27.00 13.35 3.78
CA TRP A 159 -26.41 12.05 4.12
C TRP A 159 -26.09 11.17 2.91
N THR A 160 -26.87 11.27 1.83
CA THR A 160 -26.67 10.47 0.61
C THR A 160 -25.29 10.66 -0.02
N PRO A 161 -24.87 11.88 -0.42
CA PRO A 161 -23.55 12.07 -1.02
C PRO A 161 -22.41 11.73 -0.04
N LEU A 162 -22.61 11.98 1.25
CA LEU A 162 -21.64 11.66 2.29
C LEU A 162 -21.42 10.14 2.40
N ARG A 163 -22.50 9.34 2.38
CA ARG A 163 -22.44 7.88 2.37
C ARG A 163 -21.74 7.38 1.13
N ASP A 164 -22.11 7.90 -0.04
CA ASP A 164 -21.56 7.43 -1.32
C ASP A 164 -20.05 7.69 -1.39
N GLN A 165 -19.60 8.87 -0.91
CA GLN A 165 -18.19 9.19 -0.79
C GLN A 165 -17.47 8.27 0.22
N TYR A 166 -18.11 7.96 1.35
CA TYR A 166 -17.55 7.05 2.35
C TYR A 166 -17.34 5.64 1.78
N ILE A 167 -18.36 5.09 1.11
CA ILE A 167 -18.31 3.77 0.46
C ILE A 167 -17.19 3.75 -0.59
N ALA A 168 -17.11 4.78 -1.44
CA ALA A 168 -16.08 4.87 -2.48
C ALA A 168 -14.66 4.80 -1.88
N LEU A 169 -14.39 5.57 -0.82
CA LEU A 169 -13.08 5.60 -0.16
C LEU A 169 -12.75 4.29 0.58
N VAL A 170 -13.73 3.64 1.22
CA VAL A 170 -13.53 2.33 1.86
C VAL A 170 -13.22 1.26 0.82
N ASN A 171 -13.91 1.27 -0.32
CA ASN A 171 -13.65 0.35 -1.42
C ASN A 171 -12.27 0.58 -2.05
N GLU A 172 -11.87 1.84 -2.22
CA GLU A 172 -10.55 2.22 -2.72
C GLU A 172 -9.46 1.73 -1.77
N ALA A 173 -9.61 1.96 -0.46
CA ALA A 173 -8.67 1.48 0.55
C ALA A 173 -8.55 -0.05 0.56
N THR A 174 -9.68 -0.76 0.50
CA THR A 174 -9.73 -2.23 0.50
C THR A 174 -9.06 -2.83 -0.74
N THR A 175 -9.36 -2.27 -1.91
CA THR A 175 -8.74 -2.69 -3.18
C THR A 175 -7.24 -2.42 -3.19
N MET A 176 -6.82 -1.29 -2.63
CA MET A 176 -5.41 -0.94 -2.49
C MET A 176 -4.68 -1.95 -1.60
N ASP A 177 -5.20 -2.26 -0.42
CA ASP A 177 -4.56 -3.19 0.51
C ASP A 177 -4.51 -4.63 -0.07
N GLY A 178 -5.59 -5.10 -0.71
CA GLY A 178 -5.62 -6.41 -1.37
C GLY A 178 -4.64 -6.52 -2.53
N SER A 179 -4.60 -5.50 -3.40
CA SER A 179 -3.66 -5.49 -4.54
C SER A 179 -2.19 -5.38 -4.10
N VAL A 180 -1.91 -4.70 -2.99
CA VAL A 180 -0.54 -4.63 -2.43
C VAL A 180 -0.09 -5.99 -1.91
N ALA A 181 -0.97 -6.78 -1.28
CA ALA A 181 -0.62 -8.11 -0.79
C ALA A 181 -0.20 -9.06 -1.92
N VAL A 182 -1.00 -9.12 -3.00
CA VAL A 182 -0.69 -9.91 -4.20
C VAL A 182 0.62 -9.45 -4.83
N GLN A 183 0.77 -8.14 -5.03
CA GLN A 183 1.99 -7.55 -5.59
C GLN A 183 3.25 -7.87 -4.76
N VAL A 184 3.15 -7.99 -3.44
CA VAL A 184 4.30 -8.39 -2.60
C VAL A 184 4.67 -9.85 -2.82
N GLY A 185 3.69 -10.74 -2.93
CA GLY A 185 3.90 -12.15 -3.25
C GLY A 185 4.60 -12.32 -4.60
N ASP A 186 4.02 -11.78 -5.66
CA ASP A 186 4.55 -11.88 -7.03
C ASP A 186 5.95 -11.30 -7.14
N LYS A 187 6.18 -10.11 -6.55
CA LYS A 187 7.49 -9.46 -6.57
C LYS A 187 8.56 -10.31 -5.86
N ASN A 188 8.23 -10.97 -4.75
CA ASN A 188 9.19 -11.80 -4.02
C ASN A 188 9.56 -13.06 -4.81
N THR A 189 8.59 -13.68 -5.49
CA THR A 189 8.84 -14.80 -6.40
C THR A 189 9.75 -14.38 -7.55
N LEU A 190 9.43 -13.27 -8.23
CA LEU A 190 10.25 -12.70 -9.30
C LEU A 190 11.66 -12.35 -8.80
N LYS A 191 11.78 -11.73 -7.63
CA LYS A 191 13.07 -11.35 -7.04
C LYS A 191 13.95 -12.56 -6.80
N SER A 192 13.38 -13.64 -6.26
CA SER A 192 14.12 -14.87 -5.99
C SER A 192 14.66 -15.49 -7.29
N ASP A 193 13.82 -15.59 -8.31
CA ASP A 193 14.20 -16.12 -9.62
C ASP A 193 15.28 -15.27 -10.31
N LEU A 194 15.06 -13.96 -10.38
CA LEU A 194 16.01 -13.00 -10.93
C LEU A 194 17.34 -13.00 -10.16
N GLN A 195 17.33 -13.12 -8.82
CA GLN A 195 18.54 -13.24 -8.01
C GLN A 195 19.34 -14.49 -8.35
N LYS A 196 18.66 -15.62 -8.55
CA LYS A 196 19.30 -16.87 -8.95
C LYS A 196 19.96 -16.73 -10.32
N ALA A 197 19.26 -16.13 -11.29
CA ALA A 197 19.79 -15.86 -12.62
C ALA A 197 21.00 -14.90 -12.58
N LEU A 198 20.91 -13.78 -11.85
CA LEU A 198 22.04 -12.85 -11.68
C LEU A 198 23.29 -13.54 -11.12
N ASN A 199 23.15 -14.41 -10.13
CA ASN A 199 24.29 -15.15 -9.58
C ASN A 199 24.89 -16.15 -10.60
N ALA A 200 24.05 -16.81 -11.40
CA ALA A 200 24.50 -17.69 -12.48
C ALA A 200 25.27 -16.90 -13.55
N ILE A 201 24.78 -15.72 -13.94
CA ILE A 201 25.44 -14.81 -14.88
C ILE A 201 26.81 -14.38 -14.33
N ILE A 202 26.88 -13.96 -13.06
CA ILE A 202 28.15 -13.59 -12.42
C ILE A 202 29.17 -14.74 -12.48
N ASN A 203 28.73 -15.97 -12.22
CA ASN A 203 29.61 -17.13 -12.26
C ASN A 203 30.05 -17.47 -13.68
N ALA A 204 29.16 -17.35 -14.67
CA ALA A 204 29.49 -17.54 -16.07
C ALA A 204 30.51 -16.49 -16.56
N LEU A 205 30.35 -15.23 -16.18
CA LEU A 205 31.31 -14.16 -16.51
C LEU A 205 32.69 -14.46 -15.92
N LYS A 206 32.77 -14.91 -14.66
CA LYS A 206 34.05 -15.30 -14.04
C LYS A 206 34.70 -16.49 -14.74
N ALA A 207 33.90 -17.46 -15.18
CA ALA A 207 34.40 -18.65 -15.84
C ALA A 207 34.92 -18.35 -17.26
N ASN A 208 34.27 -17.46 -18.00
CA ASN A 208 34.63 -17.15 -19.39
C ASN A 208 35.66 -16.02 -19.50
N TYR A 209 35.78 -15.15 -18.49
CA TYR A 209 36.68 -14.00 -18.50
C TYR A 209 37.59 -13.98 -17.25
N PRO A 210 38.43 -15.00 -17.01
CA PRO A 210 39.16 -15.15 -15.75
C PRO A 210 40.04 -13.94 -15.37
N ASP A 211 40.63 -13.29 -16.37
CA ASP A 211 41.52 -12.13 -16.16
C ASP A 211 40.78 -10.79 -16.16
N THR A 212 39.66 -10.69 -16.89
CA THR A 212 38.92 -9.43 -17.13
C THR A 212 37.52 -9.39 -16.52
N PHE A 213 37.11 -10.41 -15.75
CA PHE A 213 35.73 -10.54 -15.25
C PHE A 213 35.24 -9.31 -14.48
N LYS A 214 36.13 -8.57 -13.81
CA LYS A 214 35.75 -7.36 -13.07
C LYS A 214 35.25 -6.26 -13.99
N GLN A 215 35.87 -6.11 -15.15
CA GLN A 215 35.48 -5.15 -16.17
C GLN A 215 34.18 -5.60 -16.83
N GLU A 216 34.10 -6.86 -17.23
CA GLU A 216 32.88 -7.46 -17.79
C GLU A 216 31.70 -7.33 -16.83
N MET A 217 31.89 -7.60 -15.55
CA MET A 217 30.85 -7.40 -14.54
C MET A 217 30.35 -5.95 -14.49
N ARG A 218 31.24 -4.95 -14.60
CA ARG A 218 30.84 -3.53 -14.64
C ARG A 218 30.06 -3.21 -15.91
N ASP A 219 30.48 -3.76 -17.04
CA ASP A 219 29.84 -3.57 -18.35
C ASP A 219 28.45 -4.21 -18.41
N TRP A 220 28.25 -5.31 -17.67
CA TRP A 220 26.96 -5.94 -17.44
C TRP A 220 26.09 -5.22 -16.39
N GLY A 221 26.63 -4.21 -15.69
CA GLY A 221 25.89 -3.38 -14.72
C GLY A 221 26.09 -3.75 -13.25
N PHE A 222 26.94 -4.73 -12.93
CA PHE A 222 27.28 -5.12 -11.56
C PHE A 222 28.29 -4.15 -10.91
N GLN A 223 27.79 -3.02 -10.43
CA GLN A 223 28.55 -1.94 -9.80
C GLN A 223 28.32 -1.90 -8.28
N LYS A 224 28.93 -2.86 -7.57
CA LYS A 224 28.74 -3.07 -6.11
C LYS A 224 29.04 -1.85 -5.23
N GLU A 225 29.79 -0.88 -5.73
CA GLU A 225 30.10 0.39 -5.07
C GLU A 225 28.95 1.39 -5.07
N LYS A 226 27.94 1.20 -5.94
CA LYS A 226 26.78 2.08 -6.06
C LYS A 226 25.53 1.58 -5.31
N TYR A 227 25.63 0.42 -4.64
CA TYR A 227 24.49 -0.25 -4.01
C TYR A 227 24.38 0.01 -2.53
#